data_AF-A0A934WK42-F1
#
_entry.id   AF-A0A934WK42-F1
#
_cell.length_a   1.000
_cell.length_b   1.000
_cell.length_c   1.000
_cell.angle_alpha   90.00
_cell.angle_beta   90.00
_cell.angle_gamma   90.00
#
_symmetry.space_group_name_H-M   'P 1'
#
loop_
_entity.id
_entity.type
_entity.pdbx_description
1 polymer ?
#
loop_
_entity_poly.entity_id
_entity_poly.type
_entity_poly.pdbx_seq_one_letter_code
_entity_poly.pdbx_strand_id
1 'polypeptide(L)'
;MAPRGLSAFDPLTRAEAALVAGLDSGTYDRVGGGGLPEAGDETRQVRADVIRLLLLGGPEVPRLHETGLRLGGAWISGRLDLEGCRIPRDIGLADCRFEFEPVLRSAMIDSLILDGSVLPGLSADRIEARGDIYLRAATVAGAIHLRGARLGGELVLDGAQITEPDGVALNAERLEARGGLLLRGAVVRGGIAVPSVRLGGALNAIGARVERAGAMALDATGLHCASDVNLRRITIEGECEFNGARLRADVDLREARLTAPGLTALSFRRAVIDGALILRDGTTLQGALNLNGASIGTLVDAPGSWPAPGELLLNQCRYDGFLASPIDADSRLAWLARQDPARWDEDFWPQPYEHLASVLSGTGHADDARRVLVAKERLQRAAQRARMRWRALRWLMAVRDFLLGITVGYGRQPFLAFLWLALFWALGAGIFSLVEYHEALRPVPSVMVRAPEWVLCALPAGSETFLASLGQTRAGLATPGQSQLACFLAQPEAASYTRFNAWVFSLDTLIPVFEAGQQDFWLPDSRHPVGFAGRIFVYLLTMAGWALSLLAVAGFSGIVKLK
;
A
#
# COMPACT_ATOMS: atom_id res chain seq x y z
N MET A 1 13.28 53.96 27.86
CA MET A 1 14.18 53.97 29.03
C MET A 1 13.53 53.05 30.05
N ALA A 2 14.03 51.81 30.23
CA ALA A 2 13.35 50.84 31.10
C ALA A 2 13.37 51.32 32.56
N PRO A 3 12.27 51.16 33.33
CA PRO A 3 12.24 51.51 34.74
C PRO A 3 13.37 50.79 35.48
N ARG A 4 14.14 51.54 36.27
CA ARG A 4 15.39 51.06 36.90
C ARG A 4 15.18 50.35 38.25
N GLY A 5 13.96 50.36 38.78
CA GLY A 5 13.64 49.77 40.07
C GLY A 5 12.13 49.59 40.26
N LEU A 6 11.78 48.83 41.30
CA LEU A 6 10.39 48.46 41.63
C LEU A 6 9.49 49.68 41.92
N SER A 7 10.09 50.77 42.44
CA SER A 7 9.43 52.02 42.80
C SER A 7 8.77 52.73 41.63
N ALA A 8 9.19 52.46 40.39
CA ALA A 8 8.55 52.99 39.19
C ALA A 8 7.11 52.46 38.99
N PHE A 9 6.74 51.42 39.73
CA PHE A 9 5.43 50.79 39.68
C PHE A 9 4.57 51.11 40.90
N ASP A 10 5.02 51.98 41.82
CA ASP A 10 4.22 52.28 43.01
C ASP A 10 2.91 53.04 42.71
N PRO A 11 1.81 52.74 43.42
CA PRO A 11 1.69 51.65 44.39
C PRO A 11 1.59 50.28 43.69
N LEU A 12 2.30 49.27 44.24
CA LEU A 12 2.14 47.87 43.81
C LEU A 12 0.73 47.37 44.12
N THR A 13 0.19 46.52 43.24
CA THR A 13 -1.05 45.79 43.54
C THR A 13 -0.83 44.79 44.68
N ARG A 14 -1.91 44.32 45.30
CA ARG A 14 -1.83 43.28 46.34
C ARG A 14 -1.15 42.00 45.82
N ALA A 15 -1.40 41.64 44.58
CA ALA A 15 -0.81 40.47 43.94
C ALA A 15 0.69 40.68 43.62
N GLU A 16 1.07 41.86 43.15
CA GLU A 16 2.47 42.21 42.92
C GLU A 16 3.29 42.24 44.21
N ALA A 17 2.73 42.83 45.29
CA ALA A 17 3.39 42.85 46.59
C ALA A 17 3.59 41.42 47.14
N ALA A 18 2.60 40.53 46.95
CA ALA A 18 2.71 39.12 47.33
C ALA A 18 3.77 38.38 46.51
N LEU A 19 3.80 38.58 45.18
CA LEU A 19 4.81 38.03 44.30
C LEU A 19 6.22 38.47 44.72
N VAL A 20 6.40 39.76 45.00
CA VAL A 20 7.69 40.32 45.40
C VAL A 20 8.17 39.76 46.74
N ALA A 21 7.25 39.53 47.68
CA ALA A 21 7.55 38.92 48.97
C ALA A 21 7.91 37.42 48.87
N GLY A 22 7.45 36.71 47.84
CA GLY A 22 7.66 35.28 47.64
C GLY A 22 8.80 34.90 46.68
N LEU A 23 9.44 35.90 46.06
CA LEU A 23 10.50 35.75 45.03
C LEU A 23 11.68 34.85 45.42
N ASP A 24 12.00 34.75 46.71
CA ASP A 24 13.13 33.96 47.23
C ASP A 24 12.73 32.56 47.72
N SER A 25 11.43 32.24 47.72
CA SER A 25 10.91 30.97 48.28
C SER A 25 11.12 29.76 47.36
N GLY A 26 11.20 29.99 46.05
CA GLY A 26 11.24 28.93 45.03
C GLY A 26 9.93 28.15 44.85
N THR A 27 8.88 28.49 45.60
CA THR A 27 7.55 27.89 45.51
C THR A 27 6.62 28.70 44.60
N TYR A 28 5.47 28.15 44.21
CA TYR A 28 4.49 28.91 43.44
C TYR A 28 3.81 29.95 44.34
N ASP A 29 4.01 31.23 44.01
CA ASP A 29 3.29 32.34 44.60
C ASP A 29 1.86 32.33 44.04
N ARG A 30 0.95 31.73 44.82
CA ARG A 30 -0.46 31.63 44.45
C ARG A 30 -1.17 32.91 44.83
N VAL A 31 -1.70 33.61 43.83
CA VAL A 31 -2.52 34.79 44.04
C VAL A 31 -3.97 34.36 44.31
N GLY A 32 -4.54 34.84 45.42
CA GLY A 32 -5.89 34.46 45.86
C GLY A 32 -5.99 32.99 46.25
N GLY A 33 -6.63 32.18 45.40
CA GLY A 33 -6.80 30.72 45.56
C GLY A 33 -5.96 29.86 44.60
N GLY A 34 -5.18 30.48 43.73
CA GLY A 34 -4.33 29.81 42.73
C GLY A 34 -5.06 29.25 41.51
N GLY A 35 -6.39 29.40 41.41
CA GLY A 35 -7.14 29.04 40.20
C GLY A 35 -7.25 30.21 39.21
N LEU A 36 -7.65 29.90 37.99
CA LEU A 36 -7.79 30.85 36.88
C LEU A 36 -8.69 32.04 37.24
N PRO A 37 -8.20 33.30 37.16
CA PRO A 37 -9.01 34.48 37.47
C PRO A 37 -10.01 34.83 36.36
N GLU A 38 -11.04 35.59 36.72
CA GLU A 38 -11.92 36.25 35.74
C GLU A 38 -11.18 37.39 35.03
N ALA A 39 -11.65 37.77 33.84
CA ALA A 39 -11.07 38.89 33.10
C ALA A 39 -11.34 40.21 33.85
N GLY A 40 -10.30 40.99 34.11
CA GLY A 40 -10.43 42.26 34.84
C GLY A 40 -10.42 42.14 36.37
N ASP A 41 -10.03 40.99 36.94
CA ASP A 41 -9.88 40.84 38.40
C ASP A 41 -8.71 41.67 38.94
N GLU A 42 -8.98 42.93 39.30
CA GLU A 42 -8.02 43.87 39.87
C GLU A 42 -7.36 43.33 41.16
N THR A 43 -8.04 42.45 41.91
CA THR A 43 -7.48 41.89 43.16
C THR A 43 -6.34 40.90 42.90
N ARG A 44 -6.30 40.33 41.69
CA ARG A 44 -5.29 39.38 41.22
C ARG A 44 -4.44 39.93 40.08
N GLN A 45 -4.52 41.24 39.84
CA GLN A 45 -3.80 41.90 38.76
C GLN A 45 -2.31 41.97 39.04
N VAL A 46 -1.50 41.52 38.08
CA VAL A 46 -0.05 41.69 38.06
C VAL A 46 0.34 42.32 36.73
N ARG A 47 0.98 43.50 36.76
CA ARG A 47 1.42 44.16 35.53
C ARG A 47 2.55 43.38 34.87
N ALA A 48 2.45 43.20 33.56
CA ALA A 48 3.44 42.49 32.76
C ALA A 48 4.84 43.12 32.86
N ASP A 49 4.92 44.45 32.98
CA ASP A 49 6.18 45.17 33.15
C ASP A 49 6.87 44.86 34.49
N VAL A 50 6.11 44.58 35.55
CA VAL A 50 6.65 44.14 36.84
C VAL A 50 7.25 42.74 36.67
N ILE A 51 6.53 41.81 36.04
CA ILE A 51 7.04 40.46 35.73
C ILE A 51 8.34 40.55 34.93
N ARG A 52 8.37 41.38 33.87
CA ARG A 52 9.56 41.63 33.07
C ARG A 52 10.73 42.16 33.91
N LEU A 53 10.50 43.13 34.79
CA LEU A 53 11.52 43.67 35.69
C LEU A 53 12.08 42.59 36.63
N LEU A 54 11.20 41.77 37.22
CA LEU A 54 11.60 40.68 38.13
C LEU A 54 12.43 39.61 37.42
N LEU A 55 12.10 39.27 36.17
CA LEU A 55 12.82 38.27 35.37
C LEU A 55 14.19 38.76 34.89
N LEU A 56 14.29 40.04 34.48
CA LEU A 56 15.57 40.63 34.06
C LEU A 56 16.48 40.99 35.24
N GLY A 57 15.88 41.17 36.42
CA GLY A 57 16.56 41.63 37.61
C GLY A 57 17.07 43.07 37.49
N GLY A 58 17.80 43.50 38.50
CA GLY A 58 18.38 44.83 38.58
C GLY A 58 18.96 45.11 39.97
N PRO A 59 19.72 46.19 40.15
CA PRO A 59 20.33 46.52 41.45
C PRO A 59 19.28 46.80 42.54
N GLU A 60 18.08 47.26 42.15
CA GLU A 60 16.97 47.61 43.05
C GLU A 60 15.84 46.55 43.02
N VAL A 61 16.11 45.37 42.47
CA VAL A 61 15.13 44.28 42.35
C VAL A 61 15.54 43.14 43.29
N PRO A 62 14.62 42.56 44.08
CA PRO A 62 14.92 41.42 44.92
C PRO A 62 15.50 40.26 44.11
N ARG A 63 16.40 39.48 44.71
CA ARG A 63 17.01 38.33 44.03
C ARG A 63 15.93 37.29 43.73
N LEU A 64 15.82 36.94 42.45
CA LEU A 64 14.99 35.83 42.01
C LEU A 64 15.60 34.50 42.47
N HIS A 65 14.77 33.61 43.04
CA HIS A 65 15.19 32.27 43.43
C HIS A 65 15.78 31.47 42.25
N GLU A 66 16.59 30.46 42.55
CA GLU A 66 17.31 29.70 41.53
C GLU A 66 16.37 28.91 40.58
N THR A 67 15.17 28.60 41.04
CA THR A 67 14.11 27.92 40.27
C THR A 67 13.33 28.86 39.35
N GLY A 68 13.68 30.15 39.29
CA GLY A 68 12.99 31.15 38.49
C GLY A 68 11.70 31.68 39.09
N LEU A 69 10.92 32.39 38.27
CA LEU A 69 9.68 33.04 38.69
C LEU A 69 8.53 32.04 38.61
N ARG A 70 7.74 31.90 39.69
CA ARG A 70 6.60 30.98 39.74
C ARG A 70 5.36 31.68 40.27
N LEU A 71 4.51 32.12 39.36
CA LEU A 71 3.26 32.81 39.64
C LEU A 71 2.08 31.91 39.26
N GLY A 72 1.11 31.80 40.16
CA GLY A 72 -0.12 31.03 39.97
C GLY A 72 -1.38 31.87 40.14
N GLY A 73 -2.35 31.77 39.22
CA GLY A 73 -3.69 32.36 39.43
C GLY A 73 -3.79 33.87 39.21
N ALA A 74 -2.85 34.48 38.48
CA ALA A 74 -2.79 35.93 38.28
C ALA A 74 -3.45 36.40 36.98
N TRP A 75 -4.03 37.61 36.99
CA TRP A 75 -4.45 38.32 35.79
C TRP A 75 -3.31 39.24 35.35
N ILE A 76 -2.67 38.91 34.22
CA ILE A 76 -1.51 39.62 33.71
C ILE A 76 -2.00 40.74 32.80
N SER A 77 -1.91 41.97 33.29
CA SER A 77 -2.32 43.17 32.56
C SER A 77 -1.15 43.77 31.79
N GLY A 78 -1.41 44.28 30.59
CA GLY A 78 -0.39 44.74 29.65
C GLY A 78 0.33 43.60 28.92
N ARG A 79 1.26 43.96 28.03
CA ARG A 79 1.98 43.00 27.19
C ARG A 79 3.26 42.53 27.88
N LEU A 80 3.36 41.22 28.13
CA LEU A 80 4.62 40.61 28.58
C LEU A 80 5.55 40.46 27.39
N ASP A 81 6.32 41.50 27.12
CA ASP A 81 7.39 41.49 26.13
C ASP A 81 8.69 41.01 26.80
N LEU A 82 9.27 39.93 26.28
CA LEU A 82 10.57 39.35 26.64
C LEU A 82 11.43 39.14 25.38
N GLU A 83 11.13 39.86 24.30
CA GLU A 83 11.84 39.75 23.02
C GLU A 83 13.35 39.98 23.20
N GLY A 84 14.15 39.06 22.66
CA GLY A 84 15.61 39.10 22.69
C GLY A 84 16.24 38.97 24.08
N CYS A 85 15.46 38.71 25.13
CA CYS A 85 15.94 38.67 26.50
C CYS A 85 16.65 37.35 26.81
N ARG A 86 17.67 37.40 27.68
CA ARG A 86 18.36 36.22 28.22
C ARG A 86 18.00 36.08 29.69
N ILE A 87 17.21 35.06 30.01
CA ILE A 87 16.66 34.81 31.34
C ILE A 87 17.04 33.38 31.72
N PRO A 88 18.21 33.16 32.34
CA PRO A 88 18.73 31.81 32.62
C PRO A 88 18.02 31.17 33.83
N ARG A 89 16.69 31.13 33.78
CA ARG A 89 15.76 30.67 34.81
C ARG A 89 14.45 30.21 34.18
N ASP A 90 13.65 29.46 34.93
CA ASP A 90 12.30 29.08 34.53
C ASP A 90 11.34 30.29 34.65
N ILE A 91 10.37 30.33 33.74
CA ILE A 91 9.26 31.28 33.74
C ILE A 91 7.97 30.48 33.92
N GLY A 92 7.50 30.40 35.16
CA GLY A 92 6.24 29.74 35.52
C GLY A 92 5.12 30.74 35.74
N LEU A 93 4.13 30.74 34.85
CA LEU A 93 2.91 31.54 34.92
C LEU A 93 1.73 30.57 34.72
N ALA A 94 1.43 29.79 35.76
CA ALA A 94 0.41 28.74 35.74
C ALA A 94 -0.96 29.28 36.16
N ASP A 95 -2.03 28.74 35.60
CA ASP A 95 -3.42 29.16 35.88
C ASP A 95 -3.61 30.69 35.76
N CYS A 96 -2.85 31.33 34.87
CA CYS A 96 -2.83 32.78 34.69
C CYS A 96 -3.70 33.18 33.49
N ARG A 97 -4.27 34.38 33.52
CA ARG A 97 -4.99 34.97 32.39
C ARG A 97 -4.22 36.15 31.83
N PHE A 98 -3.94 36.15 30.54
CA PHE A 98 -3.23 37.24 29.88
C PHE A 98 -4.20 38.17 29.16
N GLU A 99 -4.02 39.47 29.35
CA GLU A 99 -4.76 40.50 28.61
C GLU A 99 -4.28 40.59 27.15
N PHE A 100 -2.97 40.48 26.92
CA PHE A 100 -2.34 40.55 25.60
C PHE A 100 -1.44 39.34 25.34
N GLU A 101 -1.21 39.05 24.06
CA GLU A 101 -0.27 38.03 23.60
C GLU A 101 1.13 38.25 24.21
N PRO A 102 1.67 37.29 25.01
CA PRO A 102 3.06 37.34 25.45
C PRO A 102 4.03 37.14 24.28
N VAL A 103 5.12 37.91 24.30
CA VAL A 103 6.13 37.94 23.25
C VAL A 103 7.47 37.46 23.82
N LEU A 104 7.96 36.32 23.35
CA LEU A 104 9.24 35.70 23.71
C LEU A 104 10.12 35.45 22.48
N ARG A 105 9.95 36.25 21.41
CA ARG A 105 10.72 36.11 20.17
C ARG A 105 12.22 36.22 20.44
N SER A 106 13.01 35.28 19.93
CA SER A 106 14.45 35.22 20.12
C SER A 106 14.90 35.25 21.60
N ALA A 107 14.04 34.91 22.56
CA ALA A 107 14.40 34.86 23.98
C ALA A 107 15.20 33.58 24.29
N MET A 108 16.09 33.64 25.27
CA MET A 108 16.85 32.50 25.78
C MET A 108 16.45 32.24 27.23
N ILE A 109 15.81 31.10 27.51
CA ILE A 109 15.25 30.76 28.82
C ILE A 109 15.65 29.36 29.28
N ASP A 110 15.43 29.01 30.56
CA ASP A 110 15.51 27.61 30.98
C ASP A 110 14.24 26.87 30.53
N SER A 111 13.08 27.13 31.15
CA SER A 111 11.79 26.53 30.77
C SER A 111 10.65 27.56 30.81
N LEU A 112 9.57 27.31 30.05
CA LEU A 112 8.35 28.11 30.09
C LEU A 112 7.18 27.24 30.54
N ILE A 113 6.48 27.64 31.60
CA ILE A 113 5.34 26.88 32.16
C ILE A 113 4.10 27.77 32.14
N LEU A 114 3.16 27.46 31.26
CA LEU A 114 1.89 28.15 31.04
C LEU A 114 0.70 27.21 31.23
N ASP A 115 0.87 26.18 32.07
CA ASP A 115 -0.17 25.19 32.34
C ASP A 115 -1.44 25.84 32.90
N GLY A 116 -2.61 25.43 32.40
CA GLY A 116 -3.92 25.93 32.83
C GLY A 116 -4.20 27.40 32.44
N SER A 117 -3.24 28.09 31.82
CA SER A 117 -3.35 29.51 31.53
C SER A 117 -4.22 29.82 30.31
N VAL A 118 -4.81 31.02 30.29
CA VAL A 118 -5.58 31.55 29.16
C VAL A 118 -4.82 32.67 28.48
N LEU A 119 -4.59 32.51 27.18
CA LEU A 119 -3.72 33.35 26.36
C LEU A 119 -4.46 33.82 25.09
N PRO A 120 -4.34 35.08 24.68
CA PRO A 120 -4.80 35.53 23.37
C PRO A 120 -4.00 34.93 22.19
N GLY A 121 -2.76 34.50 22.45
CA GLY A 121 -1.81 33.95 21.48
C GLY A 121 -0.46 33.71 22.18
N LEU A 122 0.56 33.24 21.46
CA LEU A 122 1.93 33.14 21.99
C LEU A 122 2.95 33.41 20.88
N SER A 123 3.70 34.50 20.98
CA SER A 123 4.74 34.85 20.01
C SER A 123 6.12 34.42 20.49
N ALA A 124 6.57 33.23 20.15
CA ALA A 124 7.83 32.65 20.62
C ALA A 124 8.73 32.17 19.46
N ASP A 125 8.68 32.85 18.32
CA ASP A 125 9.57 32.58 17.18
C ASP A 125 11.04 32.65 17.60
N ARG A 126 11.83 31.63 17.22
CA ARG A 126 13.26 31.49 17.53
C ARG A 126 13.60 31.52 19.02
N ILE A 127 12.66 31.20 19.90
CA ILE A 127 12.95 31.01 21.32
C ILE A 127 13.96 29.86 21.49
N GLU A 128 14.92 30.01 22.39
CA GLU A 128 15.80 28.95 22.83
C GLU A 128 15.50 28.62 24.30
N ALA A 129 14.88 27.47 24.56
CA ALA A 129 14.63 26.97 25.90
C ALA A 129 15.58 25.80 26.20
N ARG A 130 16.29 25.84 27.33
CA ARG A 130 17.18 24.74 27.74
C ARG A 130 16.41 23.49 28.18
N GLY A 131 15.20 23.67 28.68
CA GLY A 131 14.25 22.62 29.04
C GLY A 131 13.05 22.63 28.08
N ASP A 132 11.86 22.55 28.67
CA ASP A 132 10.59 22.35 27.96
C ASP A 132 9.76 23.64 27.88
N ILE A 133 8.76 23.59 27.00
CA ILE A 133 7.64 24.55 27.00
C ILE A 133 6.36 23.77 27.33
N TYR A 134 5.73 24.13 28.45
CA TYR A 134 4.51 23.51 28.95
C TYR A 134 3.31 24.43 28.77
N LEU A 135 2.27 23.91 28.13
CA LEU A 135 0.98 24.54 27.88
C LEU A 135 -0.15 23.53 28.16
N ARG A 136 0.01 22.70 29.20
CA ARG A 136 -0.96 21.63 29.52
C ARG A 136 -2.27 22.24 29.96
N ALA A 137 -3.37 21.78 29.38
CA ALA A 137 -4.72 22.31 29.63
C ALA A 137 -4.83 23.84 29.42
N ALA A 138 -3.90 24.47 28.69
CA ALA A 138 -3.96 25.88 28.39
C ALA A 138 -5.05 26.16 27.35
N THR A 139 -5.68 27.34 27.41
CA THR A 139 -6.63 27.81 26.40
C THR A 139 -6.02 28.99 25.64
N VAL A 140 -5.79 28.82 24.35
CA VAL A 140 -5.21 29.85 23.48
C VAL A 140 -6.23 30.27 22.43
N ALA A 141 -6.65 31.53 22.48
CA ALA A 141 -7.67 32.10 21.59
C ALA A 141 -7.12 32.64 20.26
N GLY A 142 -5.90 32.22 19.89
CA GLY A 142 -5.21 32.59 18.67
C GLY A 142 -4.02 31.68 18.42
N ALA A 143 -3.10 32.11 17.56
CA ALA A 143 -1.96 31.30 17.15
C ALA A 143 -0.83 31.19 18.19
N ILE A 144 -0.16 30.05 18.19
CA ILE A 144 1.13 29.81 18.85
C ILE A 144 2.22 29.79 17.77
N HIS A 145 3.16 30.73 17.86
CA HIS A 145 4.29 30.87 16.94
C HIS A 145 5.59 30.41 17.61
N LEU A 146 6.20 29.35 17.06
CA LEU A 146 7.44 28.72 17.53
C LEU A 146 8.39 28.46 16.36
N ARG A 147 8.37 29.31 15.32
CA ARG A 147 9.16 29.09 14.11
C ARG A 147 10.64 29.18 14.42
N GLY A 148 11.40 28.14 14.08
CA GLY A 148 12.83 28.04 14.36
C GLY A 148 13.17 28.02 15.86
N ALA A 149 12.21 27.68 16.72
CA ALA A 149 12.47 27.50 18.15
C ALA A 149 13.38 26.30 18.41
N ARG A 150 14.14 26.33 19.51
CA ARG A 150 15.07 25.28 19.92
C ARG A 150 14.81 24.90 21.36
N LEU A 151 14.43 23.66 21.59
CA LEU A 151 14.07 23.14 22.92
C LEU A 151 15.05 22.04 23.31
N GLY A 152 15.67 22.19 24.48
CA GLY A 152 16.48 21.15 25.08
C GLY A 152 15.66 19.97 25.62
N GLY A 153 14.35 20.16 25.79
CA GLY A 153 13.36 19.13 26.13
C GLY A 153 12.23 19.03 25.10
N GLU A 154 10.98 19.08 25.56
CA GLU A 154 9.73 18.82 24.84
C GLU A 154 8.85 20.08 24.66
N LEU A 155 7.98 20.03 23.66
CA LEU A 155 6.82 20.92 23.58
C LEU A 155 5.57 20.15 24.04
N VAL A 156 4.99 20.59 25.16
CA VAL A 156 3.89 19.87 25.83
C VAL A 156 2.60 20.67 25.76
N LEU A 157 1.65 20.19 24.97
CA LEU A 157 0.34 20.79 24.68
C LEU A 157 -0.81 19.84 25.08
N ASP A 158 -0.57 18.94 26.03
CA ASP A 158 -1.56 17.94 26.45
C ASP A 158 -2.82 18.60 27.01
N GLY A 159 -3.98 18.22 26.47
CA GLY A 159 -5.28 18.78 26.84
C GLY A 159 -5.46 20.27 26.50
N ALA A 160 -4.52 20.88 25.75
CA ALA A 160 -4.62 22.28 25.35
C ALA A 160 -5.78 22.50 24.38
N GLN A 161 -6.41 23.68 24.44
CA GLN A 161 -7.43 24.13 23.51
C GLN A 161 -6.88 25.33 22.74
N ILE A 162 -6.68 25.20 21.43
CA ILE A 162 -6.09 26.25 20.58
C ILE A 162 -7.09 26.57 19.48
N THR A 163 -7.49 27.83 19.35
CA THR A 163 -8.52 28.26 18.39
C THR A 163 -7.99 29.39 17.53
N GLU A 164 -7.77 29.08 16.24
CA GLU A 164 -7.42 30.00 15.15
C GLU A 164 -8.08 29.47 13.85
N PRO A 165 -9.42 29.60 13.70
CA PRO A 165 -10.20 28.85 12.71
C PRO A 165 -9.78 29.12 11.26
N ASP A 166 -9.43 30.36 10.96
CA ASP A 166 -9.09 30.82 9.61
C ASP A 166 -7.60 30.60 9.26
N GLY A 167 -6.79 30.20 10.24
CA GLY A 167 -5.34 30.23 10.15
C GLY A 167 -4.64 28.96 10.62
N VAL A 168 -3.39 29.15 11.03
CA VAL A 168 -2.52 28.12 11.60
C VAL A 168 -2.46 28.37 13.10
N ALA A 169 -3.16 27.53 13.86
CA ALA A 169 -3.24 27.56 15.32
C ALA A 169 -1.90 27.25 16.00
N LEU A 170 -1.12 26.31 15.45
CA LEU A 170 0.24 26.01 15.93
C LEU A 170 1.20 26.07 14.76
N ASN A 171 2.07 27.09 14.74
CA ASN A 171 3.13 27.21 13.74
C ASN A 171 4.49 26.97 14.39
N ALA A 172 5.02 25.77 14.22
CA ALA A 172 6.32 25.36 14.71
C ALA A 172 7.26 24.97 13.56
N GLU A 173 7.17 25.65 12.41
CA GLU A 173 8.09 25.45 11.28
C GLU A 173 9.55 25.44 11.76
N ARG A 174 10.31 24.40 11.38
CA ARG A 174 11.73 24.22 11.73
C ARG A 174 12.04 24.22 13.23
N LEU A 175 11.06 23.88 14.08
CA LEU A 175 11.30 23.58 15.49
C LEU A 175 12.32 22.44 15.62
N GLU A 176 13.31 22.63 16.50
CA GLU A 176 14.23 21.57 16.93
C GLU A 176 13.99 21.28 18.40
N ALA A 177 13.47 20.09 18.72
CA ALA A 177 13.30 19.63 20.10
C ALA A 177 14.12 18.36 20.33
N ARG A 178 14.92 18.32 21.41
CA ARG A 178 15.65 17.09 21.76
C ARG A 178 14.71 15.99 22.25
N GLY A 179 13.57 16.35 22.83
CA GLY A 179 12.49 15.43 23.17
C GLY A 179 11.38 15.42 22.12
N GLY A 180 10.13 15.25 22.55
CA GLY A 180 8.96 15.11 21.67
C GLY A 180 8.08 16.34 21.51
N LEU A 181 7.02 16.16 20.72
CA LEU A 181 5.86 17.05 20.63
C LEU A 181 4.64 16.29 21.16
N LEU A 182 4.10 16.72 22.29
CA LEU A 182 2.99 16.06 22.98
C LEU A 182 1.70 16.90 22.83
N LEU A 183 0.67 16.29 22.26
CA LEU A 183 -0.63 16.86 21.94
C LEU A 183 -1.76 15.96 22.46
N ARG A 184 -1.53 15.22 23.55
CA ARG A 184 -2.48 14.18 24.00
C ARG A 184 -3.78 14.82 24.45
N GLY A 185 -4.88 14.43 23.82
CA GLY A 185 -6.21 15.01 24.09
C GLY A 185 -6.33 16.50 23.78
N ALA A 186 -5.41 17.09 23.02
CA ALA A 186 -5.49 18.49 22.61
C ALA A 186 -6.65 18.71 21.62
N VAL A 187 -7.29 19.87 21.67
CA VAL A 187 -8.33 20.29 20.73
C VAL A 187 -7.82 21.52 19.99
N VAL A 188 -7.60 21.38 18.68
CA VAL A 188 -7.07 22.43 17.81
C VAL A 188 -8.09 22.76 16.74
N ARG A 189 -8.62 23.97 16.75
CA ARG A 189 -9.47 24.52 15.70
C ARG A 189 -8.63 25.46 14.85
N GLY A 190 -8.21 25.01 13.68
CA GLY A 190 -7.17 25.64 12.87
C GLY A 190 -6.06 24.67 12.50
N GLY A 191 -5.10 25.14 11.70
CA GLY A 191 -4.01 24.29 11.19
C GLY A 191 -2.87 24.07 12.20
N ILE A 192 -2.26 22.89 12.17
CA ILE A 192 -0.98 22.59 12.81
C ILE A 192 0.09 22.53 11.71
N ALA A 193 1.03 23.46 11.71
CA ALA A 193 2.17 23.49 10.80
C ALA A 193 3.44 23.12 11.56
N VAL A 194 3.96 21.93 11.28
CA VAL A 194 5.25 21.40 11.75
C VAL A 194 6.18 21.00 10.59
N PRO A 195 6.32 21.81 9.52
CA PRO A 195 7.20 21.46 8.42
C PRO A 195 8.67 21.56 8.84
N SER A 196 9.47 20.60 8.36
CA SER A 196 10.92 20.51 8.63
C SER A 196 11.30 20.48 10.12
N VAL A 197 10.38 20.02 10.98
CA VAL A 197 10.62 19.87 12.42
C VAL A 197 11.54 18.68 12.68
N ARG A 198 12.41 18.80 13.70
CA ARG A 198 13.27 17.73 14.19
C ARG A 198 12.95 17.40 15.63
N LEU A 199 12.50 16.17 15.86
CA LEU A 199 12.21 15.63 17.19
C LEU A 199 13.17 14.50 17.51
N GLY A 200 13.89 14.62 18.63
CA GLY A 200 14.66 13.51 19.20
C GLY A 200 13.77 12.49 19.94
N GLY A 201 12.56 12.88 20.31
CA GLY A 201 11.51 12.04 20.89
C GLY A 201 10.32 11.81 19.95
N ALA A 202 9.20 11.39 20.52
CA ALA A 202 7.99 11.01 19.80
C ALA A 202 7.12 12.23 19.41
N LEU A 203 6.35 12.08 18.33
CA LEU A 203 5.17 12.91 18.09
C LEU A 203 3.96 12.18 18.67
N ASN A 204 3.36 12.70 19.73
CA ASN A 204 2.28 12.02 20.44
C ASN A 204 0.99 12.85 20.44
N ALA A 205 0.06 12.51 19.55
CA ALA A 205 -1.24 13.16 19.42
C ALA A 205 -2.39 12.21 19.75
N ILE A 206 -2.19 11.31 20.72
CA ILE A 206 -3.22 10.35 21.12
C ILE A 206 -4.48 11.06 21.59
N GLY A 207 -5.61 10.75 20.97
CA GLY A 207 -6.91 11.34 21.30
C GLY A 207 -7.05 12.83 20.96
N ALA A 208 -6.11 13.42 20.22
CA ALA A 208 -6.20 14.81 19.79
C ALA A 208 -7.32 15.01 18.76
N ARG A 209 -7.84 16.23 18.67
CA ARG A 209 -8.82 16.65 17.67
C ARG A 209 -8.30 17.86 16.92
N VAL A 210 -8.25 17.79 15.59
CA VAL A 210 -7.80 18.87 14.73
C VAL A 210 -8.89 19.16 13.70
N GLU A 211 -9.47 20.35 13.77
CA GLU A 211 -10.62 20.77 12.96
C GLU A 211 -10.19 21.92 12.03
N ARG A 212 -10.06 21.62 10.73
CA ARG A 212 -9.85 22.62 9.67
C ARG A 212 -10.39 22.08 8.32
N ALA A 213 -11.70 21.84 8.28
CA ALA A 213 -12.37 21.22 7.15
C ALA A 213 -12.09 21.94 5.81
N GLY A 214 -11.80 21.16 4.77
CA GLY A 214 -11.53 21.67 3.41
C GLY A 214 -10.17 22.37 3.24
N ALA A 215 -9.30 22.34 4.25
CA ALA A 215 -7.94 22.89 4.19
C ALA A 215 -6.93 21.98 4.91
N MET A 216 -5.67 22.41 4.94
CA MET A 216 -4.58 21.69 5.59
C MET A 216 -4.72 21.75 7.13
N ALA A 217 -5.10 20.63 7.74
CA ALA A 217 -5.28 20.51 9.19
C ALA A 217 -3.95 20.17 9.90
N LEU A 218 -3.13 19.29 9.32
CA LEU A 218 -1.81 18.94 9.85
C LEU A 218 -0.78 18.85 8.73
N ASP A 219 0.17 19.79 8.68
CA ASP A 219 1.32 19.77 7.79
C ASP A 219 2.59 19.38 8.56
N ALA A 220 3.03 18.13 8.38
CA ALA A 220 4.27 17.56 8.89
C ALA A 220 5.25 17.23 7.75
N THR A 221 5.26 18.04 6.69
CA THR A 221 6.17 17.89 5.55
C THR A 221 7.62 17.96 5.98
N GLY A 222 8.40 16.93 5.64
CA GLY A 222 9.82 16.84 6.01
C GLY A 222 10.08 16.69 7.51
N LEU A 223 9.09 16.26 8.30
CA LEU A 223 9.28 15.94 9.71
C LEU A 223 10.35 14.86 9.88
N HIS A 224 11.30 15.09 10.78
CA HIS A 224 12.25 14.08 11.24
C HIS A 224 11.88 13.71 12.68
N CYS A 225 11.46 12.46 12.90
CA CYS A 225 11.13 11.95 14.23
C CYS A 225 11.98 10.72 14.51
N ALA A 226 12.77 10.78 15.59
CA ALA A 226 13.67 9.70 15.98
C ALA A 226 12.97 8.55 16.72
N SER A 227 11.72 8.77 17.16
CA SER A 227 10.88 7.79 17.86
C SER A 227 9.52 7.67 17.17
N ASP A 228 8.52 7.13 17.87
CA ASP A 228 7.21 6.80 17.31
C ASP A 228 6.37 8.04 17.01
N VAL A 229 5.55 7.94 15.96
CA VAL A 229 4.47 8.87 15.66
C VAL A 229 3.16 8.23 16.09
N ASN A 230 2.66 8.65 17.25
CA ASN A 230 1.47 8.10 17.90
C ASN A 230 0.24 8.95 17.57
N LEU A 231 -0.60 8.46 16.67
CA LEU A 231 -1.83 9.12 16.20
C LEU A 231 -3.08 8.31 16.61
N ARG A 232 -2.99 7.50 17.66
CA ARG A 232 -4.09 6.64 18.10
C ARG A 232 -5.29 7.47 18.54
N ARG A 233 -6.49 7.07 18.11
CA ARG A 233 -7.76 7.78 18.43
C ARG A 233 -7.76 9.27 18.05
N ILE A 234 -6.85 9.70 17.18
CA ILE A 234 -6.86 11.08 16.68
C ILE A 234 -8.10 11.29 15.79
N THR A 235 -8.68 12.48 15.83
CA THR A 235 -9.69 12.91 14.87
C THR A 235 -9.17 14.12 14.10
N ILE A 236 -9.08 14.02 12.78
CA ILE A 236 -8.68 15.13 11.90
C ILE A 236 -9.78 15.35 10.87
N GLU A 237 -10.25 16.60 10.79
CA GLU A 237 -11.11 17.10 9.71
C GLU A 237 -10.31 18.08 8.87
N GLY A 238 -10.00 17.68 7.63
CA GLY A 238 -9.06 18.39 6.75
C GLY A 238 -7.91 17.49 6.29
N GLU A 239 -7.02 18.05 5.46
CA GLU A 239 -5.90 17.32 4.87
C GLU A 239 -4.77 17.13 5.89
N CYS A 240 -4.09 15.99 5.82
CA CYS A 240 -2.95 15.65 6.67
C CYS A 240 -1.76 15.18 5.83
N GLU A 241 -0.60 15.81 6.00
CA GLU A 241 0.59 15.54 5.21
C GLU A 241 1.83 15.21 6.05
N PHE A 242 2.52 14.15 5.67
CA PHE A 242 3.83 13.73 6.15
C PHE A 242 4.80 13.58 4.96
N ASN A 243 4.64 14.45 3.96
CA ASN A 243 5.36 14.35 2.69
C ASN A 243 6.87 14.48 2.91
N GLY A 244 7.65 13.51 2.43
CA GLY A 244 9.11 13.50 2.61
C GLY A 244 9.58 13.35 4.07
N ALA A 245 8.69 13.00 5.01
CA ALA A 245 9.06 12.80 6.40
C ALA A 245 10.00 11.59 6.58
N ARG A 246 10.86 11.63 7.60
CA ARG A 246 11.75 10.54 8.00
C ARG A 246 11.40 10.12 9.43
N LEU A 247 10.74 8.98 9.55
CA LEU A 247 10.19 8.45 10.77
C LEU A 247 10.97 7.17 11.12
N ARG A 248 11.76 7.21 12.19
CA ARG A 248 12.72 6.16 12.54
C ARG A 248 12.09 4.94 13.23
N ALA A 249 10.84 5.06 13.66
CA ALA A 249 10.11 4.03 14.37
C ALA A 249 8.68 3.91 13.78
N ASP A 250 7.71 3.53 14.59
CA ASP A 250 6.38 3.17 14.11
C ASP A 250 5.48 4.41 13.93
N VAL A 251 4.54 4.30 13.00
CA VAL A 251 3.41 5.23 12.84
C VAL A 251 2.14 4.50 13.21
N ASP A 252 1.53 4.90 14.31
CA ASP A 252 0.37 4.23 14.89
C ASP A 252 -0.93 5.03 14.67
N LEU A 253 -1.79 4.54 13.77
CA LEU A 253 -3.08 5.13 13.43
C LEU A 253 -4.27 4.31 13.96
N ARG A 254 -4.08 3.46 14.99
CA ARG A 254 -5.18 2.67 15.57
C ARG A 254 -6.32 3.57 16.04
N GLU A 255 -7.55 3.23 15.66
CA GLU A 255 -8.76 3.99 15.97
C GLU A 255 -8.75 5.47 15.47
N ALA A 256 -7.82 5.84 14.57
CA ALA A 256 -7.76 7.18 14.01
C ALA A 256 -8.93 7.44 13.05
N ARG A 257 -9.46 8.67 13.04
CA ARG A 257 -10.51 9.13 12.13
C ARG A 257 -10.00 10.31 11.34
N LEU A 258 -9.74 10.11 10.05
CA LEU A 258 -9.25 11.17 9.16
C LEU A 258 -10.28 11.41 8.06
N THR A 259 -10.77 12.65 7.96
CA THR A 259 -11.89 13.02 7.09
C THR A 259 -11.53 14.23 6.25
N ALA A 260 -11.37 14.02 4.94
CA ALA A 260 -11.18 15.04 3.92
C ALA A 260 -11.85 14.59 2.60
N PRO A 261 -13.20 14.55 2.54
CA PRO A 261 -13.91 14.00 1.39
C PRO A 261 -13.60 14.77 0.12
N GLY A 262 -13.26 14.05 -0.96
CA GLY A 262 -12.87 14.64 -2.24
C GLY A 262 -11.43 15.18 -2.30
N LEU A 263 -10.71 15.19 -1.17
CA LEU A 263 -9.32 15.63 -1.02
C LEU A 263 -8.42 14.45 -0.61
N THR A 264 -7.15 14.75 -0.26
CA THR A 264 -6.24 13.75 0.30
C THR A 264 -6.32 13.80 1.84
N ALA A 265 -6.98 12.82 2.43
CA ALA A 265 -7.11 12.73 3.89
C ALA A 265 -5.77 12.48 4.58
N LEU A 266 -4.88 11.69 3.97
CA LEU A 266 -3.56 11.41 4.51
C LEU A 266 -2.53 11.19 3.39
N SER A 267 -1.41 11.90 3.45
CA SER A 267 -0.32 11.76 2.49
C SER A 267 1.01 11.45 3.16
N PHE A 268 1.62 10.33 2.78
CA PHE A 268 2.99 9.95 3.11
C PHE A 268 3.88 9.97 1.85
N ARG A 269 3.61 10.87 0.90
CA ARG A 269 4.33 10.91 -0.38
C ARG A 269 5.83 11.04 -0.13
N ARG A 270 6.62 10.09 -0.63
CA ARG A 270 8.09 10.00 -0.44
C ARG A 270 8.54 9.99 1.02
N ALA A 271 7.66 9.65 1.96
CA ALA A 271 8.05 9.45 3.35
C ALA A 271 8.87 8.17 3.51
N VAL A 272 9.77 8.15 4.49
CA VAL A 272 10.52 6.97 4.91
C VAL A 272 10.09 6.64 6.33
N ILE A 273 9.47 5.47 6.50
CA ILE A 273 9.04 4.91 7.78
C ILE A 273 9.88 3.66 8.00
N ASP A 274 10.90 3.74 8.84
CA ASP A 274 11.81 2.61 9.10
C ASP A 274 11.09 1.47 9.84
N GLY A 275 10.09 1.81 10.67
CA GLY A 275 9.26 0.86 11.42
C GLY A 275 7.98 0.44 10.69
N ALA A 276 6.94 0.19 11.48
CA ALA A 276 5.63 -0.22 11.01
C ALA A 276 4.71 0.97 10.71
N LEU A 277 3.95 0.90 9.62
CA LEU A 277 2.75 1.71 9.42
C LEU A 277 1.53 0.90 9.83
N ILE A 278 0.89 1.30 10.93
CA ILE A 278 -0.20 0.55 11.58
C ILE A 278 -1.54 1.19 11.23
N LEU A 279 -2.32 0.53 10.36
CA LEU A 279 -3.64 0.92 9.86
C LEU A 279 -4.64 -0.21 10.18
N ARG A 280 -5.02 -0.35 11.45
CA ARG A 280 -5.93 -1.42 11.92
C ARG A 280 -6.76 -0.98 13.12
N ASP A 281 -7.63 -1.87 13.60
CA ASP A 281 -8.42 -1.68 14.83
C ASP A 281 -9.23 -0.38 14.80
N GLY A 282 -10.12 -0.24 13.82
CA GLY A 282 -11.07 0.88 13.76
C GLY A 282 -10.56 2.18 13.14
N THR A 283 -9.39 2.17 12.49
CA THR A 283 -8.96 3.30 11.63
C THR A 283 -9.97 3.54 10.52
N THR A 284 -10.43 4.79 10.36
CA THR A 284 -11.35 5.20 9.28
C THR A 284 -10.75 6.35 8.49
N LEU A 285 -10.65 6.17 7.17
CA LEU A 285 -10.18 7.16 6.21
C LEU A 285 -11.32 7.53 5.26
N GLN A 286 -11.70 8.80 5.21
CA GLN A 286 -12.62 9.33 4.21
C GLN A 286 -11.89 10.36 3.35
N GLY A 287 -11.60 10.02 2.10
CA GLY A 287 -10.68 10.76 1.23
C GLY A 287 -9.43 9.96 0.89
N ALA A 288 -8.59 10.50 0.01
CA ALA A 288 -7.47 9.76 -0.54
C ALA A 288 -6.34 9.48 0.48
N LEU A 289 -5.77 8.28 0.39
CA LEU A 289 -4.52 7.88 1.05
C LEU A 289 -3.41 7.82 0.00
N ASN A 290 -2.46 8.74 0.11
CA ASN A 290 -1.34 8.84 -0.83
C ASN A 290 -0.05 8.27 -0.23
N LEU A 291 0.38 7.11 -0.71
CA LEU A 291 1.65 6.47 -0.33
C LEU A 291 2.67 6.48 -1.48
N ASN A 292 2.48 7.34 -2.48
CA ASN A 292 3.35 7.34 -3.66
C ASN A 292 4.81 7.61 -3.28
N GLY A 293 5.70 6.72 -3.72
CA GLY A 293 7.13 6.78 -3.43
C GLY A 293 7.51 6.59 -1.96
N ALA A 294 6.57 6.23 -1.09
CA ALA A 294 6.87 5.96 0.32
C ALA A 294 7.71 4.68 0.47
N SER A 295 8.61 4.65 1.45
CA SER A 295 9.34 3.46 1.89
C SER A 295 8.90 3.12 3.31
N ILE A 296 8.39 1.93 3.54
CA ILE A 296 7.80 1.51 4.81
C ILE A 296 8.46 0.20 5.25
N GLY A 297 8.85 0.05 6.51
CA GLY A 297 9.37 -1.24 7.00
C GLY A 297 8.29 -2.31 6.88
N THR A 298 7.25 -2.24 7.71
CA THR A 298 6.17 -3.23 7.69
C THR A 298 4.79 -2.59 7.63
N LEU A 299 3.88 -3.16 6.84
CA LEU A 299 2.47 -2.78 6.84
C LEU A 299 1.71 -3.65 7.85
N VAL A 300 1.05 -3.01 8.82
CA VAL A 300 0.20 -3.69 9.81
C VAL A 300 -1.22 -3.22 9.58
N ASP A 301 -1.97 -3.93 8.76
CA ASP A 301 -3.23 -3.44 8.21
C ASP A 301 -4.45 -4.30 8.58
N ALA A 302 -5.64 -3.80 8.25
CA ALA A 302 -6.88 -4.57 8.19
C ALA A 302 -7.69 -4.17 6.94
N PRO A 303 -8.45 -5.07 6.30
CA PRO A 303 -9.18 -4.76 5.06
C PRO A 303 -10.08 -3.53 5.14
N GLY A 304 -10.70 -3.27 6.30
CA GLY A 304 -11.60 -2.12 6.54
C GLY A 304 -10.91 -0.80 6.87
N SER A 305 -9.58 -0.78 7.02
CA SER A 305 -8.81 0.42 7.41
C SER A 305 -8.23 1.20 6.23
N TRP A 306 -8.35 0.65 5.03
CA TRP A 306 -7.97 1.30 3.78
C TRP A 306 -9.10 2.20 3.26
N PRO A 307 -8.80 3.23 2.45
CA PRO A 307 -9.81 4.14 1.91
C PRO A 307 -10.70 3.45 0.87
N ALA A 308 -11.71 4.17 0.38
CA ALA A 308 -12.64 3.68 -0.63
C ALA A 308 -11.91 3.34 -1.95
N PRO A 309 -12.49 2.49 -2.82
CA PRO A 309 -11.96 2.27 -4.16
C PRO A 309 -11.80 3.58 -4.94
N GLY A 310 -10.64 3.77 -5.58
CA GLY A 310 -10.25 4.99 -6.29
C GLY A 310 -9.55 6.05 -5.43
N GLU A 311 -9.42 5.81 -4.13
CA GLU A 311 -8.81 6.73 -3.16
C GLU A 311 -7.45 6.26 -2.64
N LEU A 312 -6.93 5.12 -3.12
CA LEU A 312 -5.62 4.60 -2.72
C LEU A 312 -4.57 4.85 -3.81
N LEU A 313 -3.40 5.39 -3.43
CA LEU A 313 -2.26 5.57 -4.33
C LEU A 313 -1.01 4.88 -3.79
N LEU A 314 -0.46 3.92 -4.55
CA LEU A 314 0.71 3.11 -4.16
C LEU A 314 1.85 3.17 -5.19
N ASN A 315 1.83 4.10 -6.15
CA ASN A 315 2.82 4.13 -7.20
C ASN A 315 4.23 4.38 -6.62
N GLN A 316 5.17 3.47 -6.92
CA GLN A 316 6.53 3.46 -6.37
C GLN A 316 6.60 3.29 -4.84
N CYS A 317 5.48 2.97 -4.19
CA CYS A 317 5.49 2.60 -2.77
C CYS A 317 6.27 1.29 -2.59
N ARG A 318 7.12 1.24 -1.57
CA ARG A 318 7.91 0.09 -1.18
C ARG A 318 7.62 -0.24 0.27
N TYR A 319 7.52 -1.53 0.55
CA TYR A 319 7.36 -2.09 1.87
C TYR A 319 8.06 -3.45 1.97
N ASP A 320 8.58 -3.81 3.15
CA ASP A 320 9.34 -5.06 3.31
C ASP A 320 8.43 -6.26 3.60
N GLY A 321 7.24 -6.03 4.16
CA GLY A 321 6.31 -7.10 4.49
C GLY A 321 4.98 -6.66 5.07
N PHE A 322 4.16 -7.65 5.42
CA PHE A 322 2.88 -7.49 6.10
C PHE A 322 2.90 -8.23 7.44
N LEU A 323 2.29 -7.64 8.47
CA LEU A 323 2.07 -8.30 9.76
C LEU A 323 0.57 -8.32 10.12
N ALA A 324 0.14 -9.41 10.76
CA ALA A 324 -1.18 -9.53 11.39
C ALA A 324 -2.42 -9.35 10.47
N SER A 325 -2.25 -9.58 9.16
CA SER A 325 -3.32 -9.50 8.15
C SER A 325 -3.22 -10.63 7.13
N PRO A 326 -4.27 -10.89 6.33
CA PRO A 326 -4.21 -11.91 5.28
C PRO A 326 -3.08 -11.59 4.29
N ILE A 327 -2.21 -12.58 4.06
CA ILE A 327 -1.05 -12.49 3.16
C ILE A 327 -1.37 -13.13 1.80
N ASP A 328 -2.56 -13.71 1.65
CA ASP A 328 -2.98 -14.41 0.44
C ASP A 328 -3.14 -13.47 -0.77
N ALA A 329 -2.97 -14.04 -1.96
CA ALA A 329 -3.06 -13.29 -3.20
C ALA A 329 -4.42 -12.61 -3.42
N ASP A 330 -5.53 -13.24 -3.01
CA ASP A 330 -6.87 -12.76 -3.34
C ASP A 330 -7.18 -11.48 -2.55
N SER A 331 -6.87 -11.48 -1.25
CA SER A 331 -6.96 -10.31 -0.38
C SER A 331 -6.07 -9.15 -0.86
N ARG A 332 -4.83 -9.45 -1.25
CA ARG A 332 -3.87 -8.42 -1.67
C ARG A 332 -4.12 -7.88 -3.08
N LEU A 333 -4.68 -8.70 -3.97
CA LEU A 333 -5.18 -8.23 -5.27
C LEU A 333 -6.41 -7.33 -5.10
N ALA A 334 -7.33 -7.67 -4.19
CA ALA A 334 -8.47 -6.81 -3.87
C ALA A 334 -8.00 -5.46 -3.30
N TRP A 335 -6.95 -5.46 -2.47
CA TRP A 335 -6.31 -4.24 -1.98
C TRP A 335 -5.69 -3.41 -3.12
N LEU A 336 -4.89 -4.01 -4.01
CA LEU A 336 -4.30 -3.31 -5.17
C LEU A 336 -5.36 -2.78 -6.14
N ALA A 337 -6.50 -3.46 -6.26
CA ALA A 337 -7.63 -3.04 -7.10
C ALA A 337 -8.38 -1.81 -6.57
N ARG A 338 -8.09 -1.34 -5.34
CA ARG A 338 -8.59 -0.07 -4.83
C ARG A 338 -7.93 1.15 -5.46
N GLN A 339 -6.86 0.97 -6.24
CA GLN A 339 -6.24 2.05 -7.00
C GLN A 339 -7.08 2.38 -8.24
N ASP A 340 -7.09 3.65 -8.64
CA ASP A 340 -7.65 4.08 -9.93
C ASP A 340 -6.60 4.86 -10.74
N PRO A 341 -5.80 4.14 -11.57
CA PRO A 341 -4.80 4.76 -12.43
C PRO A 341 -5.39 5.73 -13.47
N ALA A 342 -6.62 5.49 -13.95
CA ALA A 342 -7.24 6.28 -15.01
C ALA A 342 -7.48 7.73 -14.58
N ARG A 343 -7.66 7.95 -13.28
CA ARG A 343 -7.79 9.28 -12.67
C ARG A 343 -6.50 10.12 -12.79
N TRP A 344 -5.38 9.49 -13.16
CA TRP A 344 -4.06 10.11 -13.27
C TRP A 344 -3.45 9.95 -14.68
N ASP A 345 -4.30 9.83 -15.71
CA ASP A 345 -3.92 9.67 -17.12
C ASP A 345 -3.02 8.45 -17.41
N GLU A 346 -3.08 7.44 -16.54
CA GLU A 346 -2.33 6.20 -16.68
C GLU A 346 -3.29 5.01 -16.83
N ASP A 347 -3.01 4.11 -17.78
CA ASP A 347 -3.89 2.96 -18.01
C ASP A 347 -3.74 1.89 -16.91
N PHE A 348 -2.51 1.71 -16.41
CA PHE A 348 -2.16 0.64 -15.46
C PHE A 348 -0.78 0.88 -14.85
N TRP A 349 -0.62 0.64 -13.55
CA TRP A 349 0.67 0.67 -12.86
C TRP A 349 1.18 -0.75 -12.61
N PRO A 350 2.22 -1.24 -13.32
CA PRO A 350 2.76 -2.58 -13.11
C PRO A 350 3.53 -2.73 -11.80
N GLN A 351 4.24 -1.67 -11.37
CA GLN A 351 5.16 -1.72 -10.25
C GLN A 351 4.53 -2.18 -8.93
N PRO A 352 3.32 -1.74 -8.51
CA PRO A 352 2.71 -2.21 -7.27
C PRO A 352 2.49 -3.74 -7.24
N TYR A 353 2.18 -4.35 -8.39
CA TYR A 353 2.01 -5.80 -8.51
C TYR A 353 3.33 -6.55 -8.50
N GLU A 354 4.35 -6.03 -9.16
CA GLU A 354 5.71 -6.61 -9.15
C GLU A 354 6.31 -6.57 -7.75
N HIS A 355 6.16 -5.44 -7.07
CA HIS A 355 6.63 -5.26 -5.70
C HIS A 355 5.92 -6.22 -4.73
N LEU A 356 4.59 -6.30 -4.78
CA LEU A 356 3.82 -7.25 -3.97
C LEU A 356 4.29 -8.69 -4.19
N ALA A 357 4.47 -9.10 -5.44
CA ALA A 357 4.92 -10.45 -5.73
C ALA A 357 6.35 -10.73 -5.24
N SER A 358 7.23 -9.73 -5.29
CA SER A 358 8.58 -9.81 -4.70
C SER A 358 8.52 -10.04 -3.19
N VAL A 359 7.68 -9.27 -2.48
CA VAL A 359 7.47 -9.39 -1.03
C VAL A 359 6.88 -10.76 -0.65
N LEU A 360 5.85 -11.22 -1.37
CA LEU A 360 5.25 -12.54 -1.14
C LEU A 360 6.25 -13.67 -1.39
N SER A 361 7.07 -13.56 -2.44
CA SER A 361 8.12 -14.55 -2.71
C SER A 361 9.19 -14.56 -1.61
N GLY A 362 9.61 -13.38 -1.13
CA GLY A 362 10.60 -13.25 -0.06
C GLY A 362 10.13 -13.79 1.29
N THR A 363 8.82 -13.81 1.53
CA THR A 363 8.19 -14.33 2.76
C THR A 363 7.73 -15.78 2.65
N GLY A 364 8.06 -16.50 1.56
CA GLY A 364 7.73 -17.92 1.37
C GLY A 364 6.39 -18.22 0.70
N HIS A 365 5.62 -17.21 0.31
CA HIS A 365 4.31 -17.34 -0.35
C HIS A 365 4.47 -17.36 -1.89
N ALA A 366 5.27 -18.29 -2.40
CA ALA A 366 5.62 -18.36 -3.83
C ALA A 366 4.39 -18.57 -4.75
N ASP A 367 3.38 -19.32 -4.31
CA ASP A 367 2.16 -19.57 -5.07
C ASP A 367 1.32 -18.30 -5.21
N ASP A 368 1.21 -17.52 -4.13
CA ASP A 368 0.53 -16.23 -4.12
C ASP A 368 1.25 -15.20 -4.99
N ALA A 369 2.57 -15.14 -4.88
CA ALA A 369 3.40 -14.29 -5.76
C ALA A 369 3.14 -14.61 -7.24
N ARG A 370 3.02 -15.89 -7.60
CA ARG A 370 2.68 -16.30 -8.98
C ARG A 370 1.28 -15.84 -9.38
N ARG A 371 0.27 -15.99 -8.52
CA ARG A 371 -1.10 -15.52 -8.77
C ARG A 371 -1.16 -14.01 -9.00
N VAL A 372 -0.44 -13.23 -8.19
CA VAL A 372 -0.33 -11.77 -8.34
C VAL A 372 0.27 -11.40 -9.71
N LEU A 373 1.34 -12.07 -10.13
CA LEU A 373 1.98 -11.79 -11.42
C LEU A 373 1.12 -12.22 -12.62
N VAL A 374 0.31 -13.28 -12.49
CA VAL A 374 -0.71 -13.64 -13.49
C VAL A 374 -1.77 -12.54 -13.61
N ALA A 375 -2.24 -12.00 -12.49
CA ALA A 375 -3.19 -10.88 -12.48
C ALA A 375 -2.58 -9.62 -13.13
N LYS A 376 -1.31 -9.31 -12.84
CA LYS A 376 -0.56 -8.23 -13.49
C LYS A 376 -0.56 -8.38 -15.01
N GLU A 377 -0.15 -9.54 -15.53
CA GLU A 377 -0.11 -9.81 -16.98
C GLU A 377 -1.49 -9.64 -17.64
N ARG A 378 -2.54 -10.14 -16.99
CA ARG A 378 -3.92 -10.01 -17.47
C ARG A 378 -4.35 -8.55 -17.59
N LEU A 379 -4.10 -7.74 -16.56
CA LEU A 379 -4.46 -6.32 -16.51
C LEU A 379 -3.62 -5.48 -17.48
N GLN A 380 -2.29 -5.68 -17.50
CA GLN A 380 -1.38 -4.98 -18.39
C GLN A 380 -1.73 -5.21 -19.87
N ARG A 381 -2.02 -6.46 -20.25
CA ARG A 381 -2.44 -6.79 -21.62
C ARG A 381 -3.82 -6.25 -21.94
N ALA A 382 -4.75 -6.21 -20.98
CA ALA A 382 -6.05 -5.57 -21.18
C ALA A 382 -5.90 -4.07 -21.48
N ALA A 383 -5.06 -3.36 -20.72
CA ALA A 383 -4.70 -1.97 -20.97
C ALA A 383 -4.04 -1.78 -22.35
N GLN A 384 -3.09 -2.64 -22.73
CA GLN A 384 -2.49 -2.60 -24.08
C GLN A 384 -3.52 -2.81 -25.20
N ARG A 385 -4.47 -3.75 -25.04
CA ARG A 385 -5.55 -3.99 -26.02
C ARG A 385 -6.51 -2.81 -26.12
N ALA A 386 -6.80 -2.14 -25.02
CA ALA A 386 -7.66 -0.95 -25.02
C ALA A 386 -7.08 0.17 -25.90
N ARG A 387 -5.75 0.33 -25.95
CA ARG A 387 -5.06 1.30 -26.81
C ARG A 387 -5.06 0.96 -28.32
N MET A 388 -5.31 -0.30 -28.69
CA MET A 388 -5.23 -0.70 -30.10
C MET A 388 -6.41 -0.16 -30.93
N ARG A 389 -6.12 0.60 -31.99
CA ARG A 389 -7.14 1.18 -32.89
C ARG A 389 -7.80 0.15 -33.82
N TRP A 390 -7.06 -0.88 -34.24
CA TRP A 390 -7.51 -1.84 -35.26
C TRP A 390 -8.29 -3.00 -34.64
N ARG A 391 -9.58 -3.12 -34.98
CA ARG A 391 -10.49 -4.16 -34.43
C ARG A 391 -9.98 -5.58 -34.66
N ALA A 392 -9.47 -5.87 -35.86
CA ALA A 392 -8.93 -7.19 -36.20
C ALA A 392 -7.69 -7.55 -35.37
N LEU A 393 -6.75 -6.61 -35.21
CA LEU A 393 -5.56 -6.81 -34.39
C LEU A 393 -5.90 -6.98 -32.90
N ARG A 394 -6.86 -6.19 -32.39
CA ARG A 394 -7.37 -6.33 -31.02
C ARG A 394 -7.99 -7.71 -30.77
N TRP A 395 -8.76 -8.22 -31.73
CA TRP A 395 -9.34 -9.57 -31.65
C TRP A 395 -8.25 -10.65 -31.66
N LEU A 396 -7.28 -10.57 -32.58
CA LEU A 396 -6.17 -11.54 -32.66
C LEU A 396 -5.38 -11.59 -31.34
N MET A 397 -5.08 -10.42 -30.76
CA MET A 397 -4.37 -10.31 -29.48
C MET A 397 -5.22 -10.86 -28.33
N ALA A 398 -6.54 -10.64 -28.34
CA ALA A 398 -7.44 -11.23 -27.35
C ALA A 398 -7.45 -12.76 -27.41
N VAL A 399 -7.50 -13.35 -28.61
CA VAL A 399 -7.43 -14.82 -28.80
C VAL A 399 -6.10 -15.37 -28.28
N ARG A 400 -4.98 -14.73 -28.65
CA ARG A 400 -3.65 -15.12 -28.17
C ARG A 400 -3.56 -15.05 -26.64
N ASP A 401 -4.05 -13.98 -26.03
CA ASP A 401 -4.00 -13.77 -24.58
C ASP A 401 -4.93 -14.73 -23.83
N PHE A 402 -6.06 -15.13 -24.44
CA PHE A 402 -6.94 -16.17 -23.93
C PHE A 402 -6.25 -17.55 -23.93
N LEU A 403 -5.62 -17.92 -25.05
CA LEU A 403 -4.88 -19.17 -25.18
C LEU A 403 -3.74 -19.25 -24.15
N LEU A 404 -2.93 -18.19 -24.00
CA LEU A 404 -1.85 -18.15 -23.01
C LEU A 404 -2.34 -18.19 -21.56
N GLY A 405 -3.49 -17.57 -21.27
CA GLY A 405 -4.10 -17.59 -19.94
C GLY A 405 -4.56 -18.99 -19.53
N ILE A 406 -5.24 -19.71 -20.44
CA ILE A 406 -5.82 -21.03 -20.14
C ILE A 406 -4.79 -22.15 -20.18
N THR A 407 -3.82 -22.10 -21.08
CA THR A 407 -2.89 -23.23 -21.30
C THR A 407 -1.72 -23.24 -20.32
N VAL A 408 -1.15 -22.07 -20.00
CA VAL A 408 0.08 -21.95 -19.19
C VAL A 408 0.03 -20.85 -18.13
N GLY A 409 -1.12 -20.20 -17.94
CA GLY A 409 -1.25 -19.08 -17.00
C GLY A 409 -0.22 -17.98 -17.29
N TYR A 410 -0.08 -17.57 -18.56
CA TYR A 410 0.95 -16.63 -19.03
C TYR A 410 2.40 -17.07 -18.74
N GLY A 411 2.66 -18.39 -18.71
CA GLY A 411 3.98 -18.97 -18.44
C GLY A 411 4.34 -19.03 -16.95
N ARG A 412 3.40 -18.73 -16.05
CA ARG A 412 3.60 -18.81 -14.58
C ARG A 412 3.09 -20.13 -13.98
N GLN A 413 2.29 -20.89 -14.72
CA GLN A 413 1.70 -22.15 -14.27
C GLN A 413 1.91 -23.28 -15.32
N PRO A 414 3.13 -23.81 -15.47
CA PRO A 414 3.45 -24.74 -16.55
C PRO A 414 2.77 -26.12 -16.41
N PHE A 415 2.34 -26.50 -15.20
CA PHE A 415 1.61 -27.76 -14.98
C PHE A 415 0.26 -27.83 -15.71
N LEU A 416 -0.37 -26.69 -16.04
CA LEU A 416 -1.60 -26.72 -16.84
C LEU A 416 -1.35 -27.30 -18.23
N ALA A 417 -0.16 -27.10 -18.82
CA ALA A 417 0.13 -27.66 -20.14
C ALA A 417 0.10 -29.20 -20.11
N PHE A 418 0.57 -29.82 -19.03
CA PHE A 418 0.47 -31.28 -18.87
C PHE A 418 -0.96 -31.77 -18.67
N LEU A 419 -1.80 -31.01 -17.95
CA LEU A 419 -3.23 -31.31 -17.83
C LEU A 419 -3.92 -31.25 -19.19
N TRP A 420 -3.59 -30.24 -20.01
CA TRP A 420 -4.08 -30.14 -21.38
C TRP A 420 -3.57 -31.29 -22.25
N LEU A 421 -2.28 -31.64 -22.19
CA LEU A 421 -1.75 -32.80 -22.91
C LEU A 421 -2.46 -34.09 -22.49
N ALA A 422 -2.67 -34.33 -21.19
CA ALA A 422 -3.41 -35.49 -20.70
C ALA A 422 -4.87 -35.50 -21.17
N LEU A 423 -5.54 -34.34 -21.20
CA LEU A 423 -6.90 -34.20 -21.72
C LEU A 423 -6.96 -34.51 -23.23
N PHE A 424 -6.08 -33.94 -24.03
CA PHE A 424 -6.01 -34.20 -25.47
C PHE A 424 -5.62 -35.65 -25.77
N TRP A 425 -4.78 -36.25 -24.94
CA TRP A 425 -4.44 -37.67 -25.04
C TRP A 425 -5.65 -38.58 -24.76
N ALA A 426 -6.39 -38.33 -23.69
CA ALA A 426 -7.61 -39.09 -23.38
C ALA A 426 -8.70 -38.89 -24.44
N LEU A 427 -8.88 -37.64 -24.91
CA LEU A 427 -9.81 -37.32 -25.99
C LEU A 427 -9.44 -38.04 -27.29
N GLY A 428 -8.15 -38.04 -27.64
CA GLY A 428 -7.66 -38.74 -28.82
C GLY A 428 -7.81 -40.24 -28.70
N ALA A 429 -7.47 -40.84 -27.56
CA ALA A 429 -7.71 -42.26 -27.31
C ALA A 429 -9.20 -42.62 -27.49
N GLY A 430 -10.12 -41.79 -27.01
CA GLY A 430 -11.56 -41.98 -27.21
C GLY A 430 -11.99 -41.89 -28.68
N ILE A 431 -11.54 -40.86 -29.40
CA ILE A 431 -11.86 -40.69 -30.84
C ILE A 431 -11.27 -41.82 -31.67
N PHE A 432 -10.02 -42.23 -31.41
CA PHE A 432 -9.39 -43.31 -32.15
C PHE A 432 -9.96 -44.68 -31.81
N SER A 433 -10.44 -44.90 -30.58
CA SER A 433 -11.22 -46.10 -30.24
C SER A 433 -12.54 -46.14 -31.01
N LEU A 434 -13.18 -44.99 -31.25
CA LEU A 434 -14.38 -44.91 -32.09
C LEU A 434 -14.05 -45.22 -33.57
N VAL A 435 -12.91 -44.74 -34.08
CA VAL A 435 -12.44 -45.07 -35.43
C VAL A 435 -12.17 -46.57 -35.57
N GLU A 436 -11.55 -47.19 -34.57
CA GLU A 436 -11.31 -48.64 -34.50
C GLU A 436 -12.64 -49.42 -34.42
N TYR A 437 -13.57 -48.99 -33.57
CA TYR A 437 -14.89 -49.61 -33.42
C TYR A 437 -15.69 -49.64 -34.73
N HIS A 438 -15.57 -48.58 -35.54
CA HIS A 438 -16.18 -48.52 -36.87
C HIS A 438 -15.32 -49.16 -37.97
N GLU A 439 -14.24 -49.86 -37.59
CA GLU A 439 -13.29 -50.53 -38.49
C GLU A 439 -12.74 -49.60 -39.59
N ALA A 440 -12.66 -48.31 -39.28
CA ALA A 440 -12.31 -47.24 -40.19
C ALA A 440 -10.80 -46.93 -40.17
N LEU A 441 -9.98 -47.98 -40.04
CA LEU A 441 -8.51 -47.90 -40.08
C LEU A 441 -8.00 -48.61 -41.34
N ARG A 442 -6.85 -48.16 -41.83
CA ARG A 442 -6.13 -48.79 -42.93
C ARG A 442 -4.63 -48.89 -42.63
N PRO A 443 -3.93 -49.88 -43.19
CA PRO A 443 -2.48 -49.96 -43.10
C PRO A 443 -1.82 -48.79 -43.83
N VAL A 444 -0.70 -48.31 -43.31
CA VAL A 444 0.12 -47.23 -43.89
C VAL A 444 1.18 -47.74 -44.88
N PRO A 445 1.95 -48.82 -44.59
CA PRO A 445 3.04 -49.24 -45.45
C PRO A 445 2.56 -49.50 -46.88
N SER A 446 3.24 -48.89 -47.85
CA SER A 446 2.86 -48.95 -49.27
C SER A 446 2.85 -50.38 -49.81
N VAL A 447 3.68 -51.26 -49.24
CA VAL A 447 3.70 -52.70 -49.54
C VAL A 447 2.35 -53.32 -49.18
N MET A 448 1.81 -53.04 -48.00
CA MET A 448 0.55 -53.62 -47.51
C MET A 448 -0.67 -53.06 -48.24
N VAL A 449 -0.70 -51.75 -48.53
CA VAL A 449 -1.84 -51.14 -49.23
C VAL A 449 -1.99 -51.63 -50.67
N ARG A 450 -0.88 -52.06 -51.30
CA ARG A 450 -0.86 -52.63 -52.65
C ARG A 450 -0.93 -54.16 -52.66
N ALA A 451 -0.84 -54.78 -51.49
CA ALA A 451 -0.84 -56.22 -51.36
C ALA A 451 -2.21 -56.79 -51.80
N PRO A 452 -2.24 -57.86 -52.60
CA PRO A 452 -3.49 -58.50 -53.04
C PRO A 452 -4.47 -58.78 -51.89
N GLU A 453 -3.94 -59.12 -50.72
CA GLU A 453 -4.69 -59.47 -49.51
C GLU A 453 -5.50 -58.27 -48.98
N TRP A 454 -4.94 -57.06 -49.02
CA TRP A 454 -5.68 -55.84 -48.65
C TRP A 454 -6.65 -55.41 -49.75
N VAL A 455 -6.23 -55.46 -51.02
CA VAL A 455 -7.03 -55.00 -52.17
C VAL A 455 -8.25 -55.88 -52.40
N LEU A 456 -8.10 -57.21 -52.34
CA LEU A 456 -9.21 -58.15 -52.54
C LEU A 456 -10.20 -58.14 -51.37
N CYS A 457 -9.76 -57.77 -50.16
CA CYS A 457 -10.65 -57.52 -49.03
C CYS A 457 -11.52 -56.26 -49.18
N ALA A 458 -11.26 -55.40 -50.17
CA ALA A 458 -12.18 -54.29 -50.50
C ALA A 458 -13.41 -54.76 -51.29
N LEU A 459 -13.36 -55.98 -51.84
CA LEU A 459 -14.31 -56.51 -52.80
C LEU A 459 -15.11 -57.68 -52.21
N PRO A 460 -16.44 -57.74 -52.40
CA PRO A 460 -17.25 -58.87 -51.95
C PRO A 460 -16.81 -60.21 -52.56
N ALA A 461 -16.92 -61.28 -51.78
CA ALA A 461 -16.66 -62.64 -52.22
C ALA A 461 -17.49 -62.99 -53.47
N GLY A 462 -16.79 -63.41 -54.53
CA GLY A 462 -17.39 -63.73 -55.84
C GLY A 462 -17.33 -62.62 -56.89
N SER A 463 -16.89 -61.40 -56.53
CA SER A 463 -16.57 -60.36 -57.52
C SER A 463 -15.13 -60.53 -58.01
N GLU A 464 -14.93 -60.63 -59.33
CA GLU A 464 -13.59 -60.79 -59.91
C GLU A 464 -12.98 -59.44 -60.29
N THR A 465 -11.69 -59.27 -60.01
CA THR A 465 -10.91 -58.11 -60.45
C THR A 465 -9.56 -58.52 -60.99
N PHE A 466 -9.06 -57.80 -61.99
CA PHE A 466 -7.72 -58.00 -62.53
C PHE A 466 -6.68 -57.26 -61.68
N LEU A 467 -5.76 -58.00 -61.07
CA LEU A 467 -4.66 -57.44 -60.29
C LEU A 467 -3.42 -57.25 -61.18
N ALA A 468 -3.19 -56.01 -61.60
CA ALA A 468 -2.04 -55.66 -62.45
C ALA A 468 -0.68 -56.03 -61.82
N SER A 469 -0.57 -56.06 -60.49
CA SER A 469 0.63 -56.47 -59.76
C SER A 469 0.98 -57.95 -59.92
N LEU A 470 -0.02 -58.81 -60.15
CA LEU A 470 0.14 -60.26 -60.31
C LEU A 470 -0.08 -60.75 -61.75
N GLY A 471 -0.63 -59.90 -62.63
CA GLY A 471 -1.03 -60.29 -63.99
C GLY A 471 -2.15 -61.33 -64.01
N GLN A 472 -2.96 -61.42 -62.95
CA GLN A 472 -4.00 -62.44 -62.77
C GLN A 472 -5.33 -61.82 -62.32
N THR A 473 -6.44 -62.43 -62.76
CA THR A 473 -7.77 -62.16 -62.21
C THR A 473 -7.97 -62.98 -60.94
N ARG A 474 -8.41 -62.32 -59.87
CA ARG A 474 -8.73 -62.98 -58.59
C ARG A 474 -10.11 -62.51 -58.08
N ALA A 475 -10.77 -63.40 -57.35
CA ALA A 475 -12.02 -63.08 -56.68
C ALA A 475 -11.76 -62.30 -55.38
N GLY A 476 -12.69 -61.39 -55.04
CA GLY A 476 -12.72 -60.68 -53.77
C GLY A 476 -12.81 -61.63 -52.58
N LEU A 477 -12.33 -61.17 -51.42
CA LEU A 477 -12.19 -61.98 -50.20
C LEU A 477 -13.21 -61.61 -49.12
N ALA A 478 -13.85 -60.44 -49.20
CA ALA A 478 -14.73 -59.98 -48.12
C ALA A 478 -16.05 -60.75 -48.07
N THR A 479 -16.36 -61.33 -46.92
CA THR A 479 -17.68 -61.95 -46.70
C THR A 479 -18.79 -60.88 -46.64
N PRO A 480 -20.06 -61.22 -46.95
CA PRO A 480 -21.13 -60.23 -46.93
C PRO A 480 -21.26 -59.50 -45.59
N GLY A 481 -21.14 -58.17 -45.61
CA GLY A 481 -21.23 -57.32 -44.40
C GLY A 481 -19.92 -57.17 -43.61
N GLN A 482 -18.83 -57.82 -44.02
CA GLN A 482 -17.51 -57.69 -43.40
C GLN A 482 -16.79 -56.45 -43.95
N SER A 483 -16.16 -55.66 -43.06
CA SER A 483 -15.33 -54.54 -43.52
C SER A 483 -14.03 -55.03 -44.16
N GLN A 484 -13.42 -54.16 -44.97
CA GLN A 484 -12.12 -54.41 -45.56
C GLN A 484 -11.04 -54.68 -44.49
N LEU A 485 -11.08 -53.96 -43.37
CA LEU A 485 -10.12 -54.12 -42.29
C LEU A 485 -10.30 -55.47 -41.58
N ALA A 486 -11.53 -55.85 -41.24
CA ALA A 486 -11.83 -57.12 -40.60
C ALA A 486 -11.47 -58.31 -41.49
N CYS A 487 -11.69 -58.20 -42.80
CA CYS A 487 -11.27 -59.20 -43.78
C CYS A 487 -9.74 -59.34 -43.83
N PHE A 488 -9.01 -58.23 -43.83
CA PHE A 488 -7.55 -58.24 -43.87
C PHE A 488 -6.94 -58.84 -42.60
N LEU A 489 -7.43 -58.43 -41.42
CA LEU A 489 -6.93 -58.95 -40.14
C LEU A 489 -7.20 -60.44 -39.93
N ALA A 490 -8.13 -61.02 -40.69
CA ALA A 490 -8.38 -62.47 -40.70
C ALA A 490 -7.42 -63.25 -41.62
N GLN A 491 -6.65 -62.58 -42.48
CA GLN A 491 -5.67 -63.23 -43.36
C GLN A 491 -4.42 -63.65 -42.58
N PRO A 492 -3.80 -64.81 -42.89
CA PRO A 492 -2.59 -65.26 -42.20
C PRO A 492 -1.41 -64.29 -42.38
N GLU A 493 -1.34 -63.57 -43.51
CA GLU A 493 -0.32 -62.56 -43.79
C GLU A 493 -0.42 -61.33 -42.87
N ALA A 494 -1.60 -61.07 -42.29
CA ALA A 494 -1.79 -60.00 -41.31
C ALA A 494 -1.42 -60.42 -39.87
N ALA A 495 -1.11 -61.70 -39.61
CA ALA A 495 -0.82 -62.20 -38.27
C ALA A 495 0.44 -61.58 -37.65
N SER A 496 1.43 -61.20 -38.48
CA SER A 496 2.64 -60.49 -38.05
C SER A 496 2.47 -58.97 -38.01
N TYR A 497 1.29 -58.46 -38.38
CA TYR A 497 1.02 -57.02 -38.37
C TYR A 497 0.71 -56.54 -36.96
N THR A 498 1.27 -55.38 -36.57
CA THR A 498 1.06 -54.85 -35.23
C THR A 498 -0.41 -54.53 -34.99
N ARG A 499 -0.94 -54.92 -33.82
CA ARG A 499 -2.32 -54.58 -33.45
C ARG A 499 -2.42 -53.08 -33.19
N PHE A 500 -3.54 -52.50 -33.61
CA PHE A 500 -3.84 -51.12 -33.30
C PHE A 500 -4.05 -50.96 -31.79
N ASN A 501 -3.55 -49.85 -31.26
CA ASN A 501 -3.84 -49.43 -29.89
C ASN A 501 -4.16 -47.94 -29.88
N ALA A 502 -5.43 -47.60 -29.64
CA ALA A 502 -5.90 -46.22 -29.67
C ALA A 502 -5.17 -45.29 -28.68
N TRP A 503 -4.79 -45.78 -27.50
CA TRP A 503 -4.07 -44.99 -26.49
C TRP A 503 -2.65 -44.67 -26.92
N VAL A 504 -1.92 -45.67 -27.42
CA VAL A 504 -0.55 -45.51 -27.91
C VAL A 504 -0.56 -44.67 -29.18
N PHE A 505 -1.47 -44.93 -30.13
CA PHE A 505 -1.63 -44.12 -31.34
C PHE A 505 -1.95 -42.66 -31.02
N SER A 506 -2.80 -42.39 -30.02
CA SER A 506 -3.07 -41.03 -29.57
C SER A 506 -1.83 -40.37 -28.97
N LEU A 507 -1.01 -41.11 -28.23
CA LEU A 507 0.21 -40.58 -27.61
C LEU A 507 1.28 -40.27 -28.65
N ASP A 508 1.49 -41.19 -29.59
CA ASP A 508 2.36 -41.11 -30.77
C ASP A 508 1.98 -39.91 -31.65
N THR A 509 0.69 -39.59 -31.74
CA THR A 509 0.20 -38.42 -32.48
C THR A 509 0.39 -37.10 -31.74
N LEU A 510 0.27 -37.12 -30.41
CA LEU A 510 0.24 -35.92 -29.58
C LEU A 510 1.62 -35.44 -29.18
N ILE A 511 2.57 -36.33 -28.86
CA ILE A 511 3.89 -35.94 -28.35
C ILE A 511 4.90 -36.04 -29.50
N PRO A 512 5.41 -34.92 -30.05
CA PRO A 512 6.21 -34.97 -31.28
C PRO A 512 7.53 -35.74 -31.20
N VAL A 513 8.03 -35.97 -29.99
CA VAL A 513 9.33 -36.64 -29.72
C VAL A 513 9.12 -38.11 -29.30
N PHE A 514 7.87 -38.53 -29.14
CA PHE A 514 7.52 -39.90 -28.75
C PHE A 514 7.21 -40.70 -30.00
N GLU A 515 8.04 -41.70 -30.30
CA GLU A 515 7.88 -42.60 -31.44
C GLU A 515 7.60 -44.01 -30.93
N ALA A 516 6.32 -44.36 -30.77
CA ALA A 516 5.89 -45.73 -30.47
C ALA A 516 5.62 -46.55 -31.74
N GLY A 517 5.65 -45.90 -32.91
CA GLY A 517 5.55 -46.52 -34.23
C GLY A 517 4.13 -46.90 -34.64
N GLN A 518 3.09 -46.60 -33.85
CA GLN A 518 1.70 -46.91 -34.24
C GLN A 518 1.28 -46.14 -35.50
N GLN A 519 1.77 -44.92 -35.69
CA GLN A 519 1.52 -44.11 -36.90
C GLN A 519 2.18 -44.66 -38.17
N ASP A 520 3.22 -45.48 -38.04
CA ASP A 520 3.90 -46.10 -39.19
C ASP A 520 3.10 -47.28 -39.76
N PHE A 521 2.19 -47.84 -38.97
CA PHE A 521 1.37 -48.98 -39.36
C PHE A 521 -0.09 -48.59 -39.60
N TRP A 522 -0.68 -47.69 -38.82
CA TRP A 522 -2.12 -47.44 -38.88
C TRP A 522 -2.48 -46.01 -39.27
N LEU A 523 -3.60 -45.87 -39.99
CA LEU A 523 -4.16 -44.56 -40.33
C LEU A 523 -5.69 -44.62 -40.38
N PRO A 524 -6.40 -43.56 -39.91
CA PRO A 524 -7.82 -43.42 -40.19
C PRO A 524 -8.10 -43.39 -41.71
N ASP A 525 -9.02 -44.22 -42.17
CA ASP A 525 -9.40 -44.34 -43.57
C ASP A 525 -10.41 -43.27 -43.97
N SER A 526 -9.97 -42.32 -44.79
CA SER A 526 -10.80 -41.20 -45.26
C SER A 526 -11.97 -41.61 -46.17
N ARG A 527 -12.03 -42.88 -46.61
CA ARG A 527 -13.17 -43.41 -47.36
C ARG A 527 -14.41 -43.61 -46.49
N HIS A 528 -14.23 -43.77 -45.18
CA HIS A 528 -15.31 -43.86 -44.21
C HIS A 528 -15.54 -42.49 -43.54
N PRO A 529 -16.79 -42.02 -43.34
CA PRO A 529 -17.05 -40.72 -42.71
C PRO A 529 -16.37 -40.55 -41.33
N VAL A 530 -16.38 -41.59 -40.50
CA VAL A 530 -15.70 -41.59 -39.19
C VAL A 530 -14.17 -41.58 -39.35
N GLY A 531 -13.63 -42.29 -40.34
CA GLY A 531 -12.19 -42.29 -40.61
C GLY A 531 -11.71 -40.97 -41.22
N PHE A 532 -12.53 -40.29 -42.02
CA PHE A 532 -12.27 -38.92 -42.47
C PHE A 532 -12.21 -37.93 -41.29
N ALA A 533 -13.18 -37.99 -40.38
CA ALA A 533 -13.15 -37.19 -39.15
C ALA A 533 -11.92 -37.51 -38.29
N GLY A 534 -11.59 -38.80 -38.12
CA GLY A 534 -10.37 -39.24 -37.44
C GLY A 534 -9.10 -38.71 -38.11
N ARG A 535 -9.06 -38.64 -39.44
CA ARG A 535 -7.93 -38.09 -40.20
C ARG A 535 -7.75 -36.60 -39.98
N ILE A 536 -8.84 -35.83 -39.96
CA ILE A 536 -8.79 -34.41 -39.60
C ILE A 536 -8.29 -34.24 -38.16
N PHE A 537 -8.80 -35.08 -37.25
CA PHE A 537 -8.42 -35.02 -35.84
C PHE A 537 -6.93 -35.32 -35.60
N VAL A 538 -6.31 -36.23 -36.38
CA VAL A 538 -4.84 -36.43 -36.35
C VAL A 538 -4.11 -35.11 -36.57
N TYR A 539 -4.46 -34.33 -37.59
CA TYR A 539 -3.81 -33.04 -37.85
C TYR A 539 -4.01 -32.04 -36.71
N LEU A 540 -5.22 -31.95 -36.17
CA LEU A 540 -5.53 -31.08 -35.04
C LEU A 540 -4.74 -31.47 -33.79
N LEU A 541 -4.67 -32.77 -33.49
CA LEU A 541 -3.97 -33.32 -32.34
C LEU A 541 -2.46 -33.11 -32.46
N THR A 542 -1.87 -33.31 -33.64
CA THR A 542 -0.46 -33.02 -33.89
C THR A 542 -0.13 -31.53 -33.73
N MET A 543 -0.96 -30.63 -34.26
CA MET A 543 -0.77 -29.19 -34.07
C MET A 543 -0.88 -28.78 -32.59
N ALA A 544 -1.88 -29.31 -31.86
CA ALA A 544 -2.03 -29.09 -30.43
C ALA A 544 -0.83 -29.63 -29.65
N GLY A 545 -0.35 -30.80 -30.02
CA GLY A 545 0.83 -31.46 -29.47
C GLY A 545 2.09 -30.61 -29.54
N TRP A 546 2.43 -30.11 -30.75
CA TRP A 546 3.54 -29.19 -30.94
C TRP A 546 3.37 -27.89 -30.14
N ALA A 547 2.19 -27.27 -30.19
CA ALA A 547 1.93 -26.02 -29.49
C ALA A 547 2.07 -26.18 -27.96
N LEU A 548 1.44 -27.20 -27.37
CA LEU A 548 1.46 -27.45 -25.93
C LEU A 548 2.85 -27.90 -25.45
N SER A 549 3.55 -28.74 -26.22
CA SER A 549 4.91 -29.19 -25.87
C SER A 549 5.89 -28.02 -25.86
N LEU A 550 5.85 -27.17 -26.88
CA LEU A 550 6.69 -25.96 -26.92
C LEU A 550 6.34 -24.98 -25.80
N LEU A 551 5.05 -24.79 -25.50
CA LEU A 551 4.61 -23.94 -24.38
C LEU A 551 5.04 -24.49 -23.02
N ALA A 552 4.98 -25.81 -22.81
CA ALA A 552 5.46 -26.46 -21.60
C ALA A 552 6.97 -26.21 -21.42
N VAL A 553 7.78 -26.49 -22.45
CA VAL A 553 9.24 -26.25 -22.43
C VAL A 553 9.54 -24.78 -22.20
N ALA A 554 8.84 -23.86 -22.87
CA ALA A 554 9.02 -22.43 -22.72
C ALA A 554 8.62 -21.94 -21.30
N GLY A 555 7.61 -22.56 -20.69
CA GLY A 555 7.18 -22.28 -19.32
C GLY A 555 8.18 -22.76 -18.27
N PHE A 556 8.72 -23.97 -18.42
CA PHE A 556 9.74 -24.54 -17.52
C PHE A 556 11.10 -23.87 -17.67
N SER A 557 11.53 -23.57 -18.90
CA SER A 557 12.79 -22.85 -19.16
C SER A 557 12.74 -21.38 -18.73
N GLY A 558 11.55 -20.85 -18.42
CA GLY A 558 11.37 -19.45 -18.05
C GLY A 558 11.52 -18.47 -19.22
N ILE A 559 11.65 -18.94 -20.47
CA ILE A 559 11.76 -18.10 -21.67
C ILE A 559 10.53 -17.22 -21.85
N VAL A 560 9.34 -17.70 -21.46
CA VAL A 560 8.10 -16.90 -21.49
C VAL A 560 8.11 -15.75 -20.47
N LYS A 561 8.97 -15.82 -19.44
CA LYS A 561 9.10 -14.79 -18.39
C LYS A 561 10.02 -13.63 -18.81
N LEU A 562 10.80 -13.78 -19.88
CA LEU A 562 11.71 -12.76 -20.41
C LEU A 562 10.98 -11.88 -21.44
N LYS A 563 10.26 -10.88 -20.96
CA LYS A 563 10.12 -9.54 -21.58
C LYS A 563 9.19 -8.63 -20.78
#